data_AF-A0A7C1HSX6-F1
#
_entry.id   AF-A0A7C1HSX6-F1
#
_cell.length_a   1.000
_cell.length_b   1.000
_cell.length_c   1.000
_cell.angle_alpha   90.00
_cell.angle_beta   90.00
_cell.angle_gamma   90.00
#
_symmetry.space_group_name_H-M   'P 1'
#
loop_
_entity.id
_entity.type
_entity.pdbx_description
1 polymer ?
#
loop_
_entity_poly.entity_id
_entity_poly.type
_entity_poly.pdbx_seq_one_letter_code
_entity_poly.pdbx_strand_id
1 'polypeptide(L)'
;MAVKIKIIRSIDYLSVSDDGTVDFEESMTNLVELAKPKVPPANYDLLLDFRRTQWILSTAEIFRLVQSIFKDSEIFSDRIAMLVLPGVNFDKDEFKELCDQQKGVNIGTFTNYEDAVHWLYNE
;
A
#
# COMPACT_ATOMS: atom_id res chain seq x y z
N MET A 1 20.58 -11.09 5.16
CA MET A 1 20.55 -10.10 4.06
C MET A 1 19.92 -8.83 4.59
N ALA A 2 20.37 -7.65 4.17
CA ALA A 2 19.74 -6.41 4.60
C ALA A 2 18.47 -6.17 3.77
N VAL A 3 17.29 -6.42 4.35
CA VAL A 3 16.01 -6.01 3.76
C VAL A 3 15.96 -4.49 3.78
N LYS A 4 15.77 -3.89 2.62
CA LYS A 4 15.49 -2.45 2.49
C LYS A 4 13.98 -2.30 2.47
N ILE A 5 13.43 -1.48 3.37
CA ILE A 5 12.00 -1.20 3.42
C ILE A 5 11.80 0.25 3.00
N LYS A 6 10.91 0.48 2.04
CA LYS A 6 10.48 1.83 1.66
C LYS A 6 9.12 2.10 2.31
N ILE A 7 9.11 3.07 3.22
CA ILE A 7 7.90 3.49 3.93
C ILE A 7 7.25 4.62 3.14
N ILE A 8 5.99 4.45 2.77
CA ILE A 8 5.18 5.45 2.08
C ILE A 8 3.95 5.72 2.95
N ARG A 9 3.77 6.96 3.41
CA ARG A 9 2.62 7.32 4.26
C ARG A 9 1.53 7.91 3.40
N SER A 10 0.28 7.79 3.84
CA SER A 10 -0.87 8.36 3.13
C SER A 10 -0.74 9.84 2.80
N ILE A 11 -0.13 10.64 3.68
CA ILE A 11 0.10 12.07 3.45
C ILE A 11 1.08 12.33 2.29
N ASP A 12 1.89 11.35 1.93
CA ASP A 12 2.89 11.51 0.88
C ASP A 12 2.27 11.30 -0.52
N TYR A 13 1.21 10.49 -0.67
CA TYR A 13 0.58 10.22 -1.97
C TYR A 13 -0.85 10.72 -2.14
N LEU A 14 -1.63 10.89 -1.07
CA LEU A 14 -3.00 11.35 -1.21
C LEU A 14 -3.06 12.80 -1.68
N SER A 15 -3.78 13.01 -2.78
CA SER A 15 -4.23 14.33 -3.20
C SER A 15 -5.66 14.55 -2.73
N VAL A 16 -5.92 15.71 -2.14
CA VAL A 16 -7.23 16.11 -1.63
C VAL A 16 -7.55 17.48 -2.22
N SER A 17 -8.67 17.57 -2.92
CA SER A 17 -9.21 18.79 -3.49
C SER A 17 -9.62 19.80 -2.42
N ASP A 18 -9.80 21.06 -2.81
CA ASP A 18 -10.21 22.14 -1.89
C ASP A 18 -11.56 21.89 -1.20
N ASP A 19 -12.40 21.02 -1.76
CA ASP A 19 -13.69 20.60 -1.19
C ASP A 19 -13.58 19.39 -0.22
N GLY A 20 -12.36 18.90 0.01
CA GLY A 20 -12.10 17.75 0.88
C GLY A 20 -12.28 16.39 0.22
N THR A 21 -12.59 16.34 -1.09
CA THR A 21 -12.65 15.08 -1.84
C THR A 21 -11.26 14.58 -2.21
N VAL A 22 -11.06 13.25 -2.21
CA VAL A 22 -9.79 12.66 -2.66
C VAL A 22 -9.75 12.65 -4.18
N ASP A 23 -8.74 13.28 -4.78
CA ASP A 23 -8.44 13.07 -6.19
C ASP A 23 -7.75 11.72 -6.33
N PHE A 24 -8.53 10.74 -6.75
CA PHE A 24 -8.09 9.36 -6.80
C PHE A 24 -7.07 9.09 -7.90
N GLU A 25 -7.19 9.75 -9.06
CA GLU A 25 -6.29 9.55 -10.19
C GLU A 25 -4.92 10.19 -9.91
N GLU A 26 -4.91 11.38 -9.30
CA GLU A 26 -3.68 12.01 -8.84
C GLU A 26 -3.04 11.19 -7.71
N SER A 27 -3.83 10.70 -6.75
CA SER A 27 -3.33 9.86 -5.66
C SER A 27 -2.71 8.55 -6.14
N MET A 28 -3.30 7.89 -7.14
CA MET A 28 -2.73 6.71 -7.79
C MET A 28 -1.38 7.04 -8.45
N THR A 29 -1.33 8.14 -9.20
CA THR A 29 -0.11 8.59 -9.89
C THR A 29 1.01 8.87 -8.89
N ASN A 30 0.72 9.60 -7.82
CA ASN A 30 1.68 9.92 -6.77
C ASN A 30 2.18 8.64 -6.06
N LEU A 31 1.28 7.69 -5.79
CA LEU A 31 1.65 6.43 -5.16
C LEU A 31 2.59 5.60 -6.03
N VAL A 32 2.35 5.52 -7.34
CA VAL A 32 3.24 4.84 -8.30
C VAL A 32 4.61 5.51 -8.35
N GLU A 33 4.67 6.84 -8.47
CA GLU A 33 5.93 7.59 -8.48
C GLU A 33 6.72 7.40 -7.17
N LEU A 34 6.03 7.41 -6.03
CA LEU A 34 6.62 7.14 -4.73
C LEU A 34 7.00 5.69 -4.55
N ALA A 35 6.35 4.75 -5.25
CA ALA A 35 6.72 3.35 -5.22
C ALA A 35 7.93 3.05 -6.09
N LYS A 36 8.20 3.83 -7.16
CA LYS A 36 9.30 3.60 -8.13
C LYS A 36 10.70 3.53 -7.51
N PRO A 37 11.56 2.59 -7.97
CA PRO A 37 12.94 2.49 -7.51
C PRO A 37 13.78 3.62 -8.10
N LYS A 38 14.70 4.19 -7.32
CA LYS A 38 15.66 5.19 -7.83
C LYS A 38 16.68 4.58 -8.79
N VAL A 39 17.01 3.29 -8.62
CA VAL A 39 17.93 2.53 -9.47
C VAL A 39 17.47 1.07 -9.49
N PRO A 40 17.16 0.46 -10.66
CA PRO A 40 16.85 -0.96 -10.78
C PRO A 40 18.07 -1.86 -10.52
N PRO A 41 17.90 -3.11 -10.07
CA PRO A 41 16.62 -3.74 -9.67
C PRO A 41 16.12 -3.25 -8.30
N ALA A 42 14.79 -3.27 -8.13
CA ALA A 42 14.15 -2.89 -6.88
C ALA A 42 14.36 -3.96 -5.80
N ASN A 43 15.40 -3.81 -4.97
CA ASN A 43 15.64 -4.67 -3.82
C ASN A 43 15.01 -4.11 -2.53
N TYR A 44 13.75 -3.65 -2.58
CA TYR A 44 13.04 -3.23 -1.37
C TYR A 44 11.60 -3.71 -1.32
N ASP A 45 11.15 -4.00 -0.10
CA ASP A 45 9.75 -4.22 0.21
C ASP A 45 9.04 -2.88 0.47
N LEU A 46 7.73 -2.84 0.23
CA LEU A 46 6.91 -1.65 0.48
C LEU A 46 6.19 -1.77 1.83
N LEU A 47 6.18 -0.68 2.58
CA LEU A 47 5.30 -0.49 3.73
C LEU A 47 4.44 0.74 3.50
N LEU A 48 3.14 0.53 3.28
CA LEU A 48 2.15 1.58 3.01
C LEU A 48 1.35 1.88 4.28
N ASP A 49 1.27 3.13 4.71
CA ASP A 49 0.46 3.53 5.88
C ASP A 49 -0.84 4.22 5.49
N PHE A 50 -1.97 3.51 5.64
CA PHE A 50 -3.33 3.95 5.36
C PHE A 50 -4.12 4.32 6.62
N ARG A 51 -3.52 4.29 7.82
CA ARG A 51 -4.28 4.48 9.07
C ARG A 51 -4.91 5.87 9.21
N ARG A 52 -4.38 6.87 8.50
CA ARG A 52 -4.96 8.23 8.44
C ARG A 52 -6.04 8.39 7.37
N THR A 53 -6.24 7.41 6.49
CA THR A 53 -7.19 7.45 5.37
C THR A 53 -8.44 6.63 5.63
N GLN A 54 -8.47 5.87 6.73
CA GLN A 54 -9.56 4.96 7.11
C GLN A 54 -10.95 5.62 7.17
N TRP A 55 -11.03 6.94 7.34
CA TRP A 55 -12.29 7.68 7.42
C TRP A 55 -12.78 8.19 6.07
N ILE A 56 -11.93 8.09 5.04
CA ILE A 56 -12.11 8.74 3.75
C ILE A 56 -12.21 7.69 2.64
N LEU A 57 -11.42 6.62 2.72
CA LEU A 57 -11.35 5.58 1.71
C LEU A 57 -12.05 4.30 2.19
N SER A 58 -12.83 3.71 1.30
CA SER A 58 -13.39 2.36 1.41
C SER A 58 -12.35 1.26 1.14
N THR A 59 -12.67 0.02 1.51
CA THR A 59 -11.86 -1.18 1.20
C THR A 59 -11.52 -1.25 -0.30
N ALA A 60 -12.51 -1.04 -1.17
CA ALA A 60 -12.35 -1.10 -2.62
C ALA A 60 -11.44 0.01 -3.16
N GLU A 61 -11.53 1.22 -2.61
CA GLU A 61 -10.65 2.35 -2.96
C GLU A 61 -9.22 2.11 -2.51
N ILE A 62 -9.02 1.60 -1.28
CA ILE A 62 -7.70 1.19 -0.80
C ILE A 62 -7.12 0.12 -1.71
N PHE A 63 -7.90 -0.90 -2.07
CA PHE A 63 -7.47 -1.95 -2.98
C PHE A 63 -7.09 -1.39 -4.36
N ARG A 64 -7.92 -0.50 -4.95
CA ARG A 64 -7.63 0.10 -6.25
C ARG A 64 -6.37 0.97 -6.23
N LEU A 65 -6.08 1.66 -5.13
CA LEU A 65 -4.80 2.37 -4.94
C LEU A 65 -3.62 1.40 -4.94
N VAL A 66 -3.68 0.33 -4.15
CA VAL A 66 -2.56 -0.63 -4.07
C VAL A 66 -2.41 -1.38 -5.41
N GLN A 67 -3.52 -1.66 -6.11
CA GLN A 67 -3.52 -2.28 -7.43
C GLN A 67 -2.81 -1.45 -8.49
N SER A 68 -2.76 -0.11 -8.35
CA SER A 68 -2.04 0.75 -9.29
C SER A 68 -0.54 0.40 -9.35
N ILE A 69 0.01 -0.08 -8.23
CA ILE A 69 1.42 -0.46 -8.09
C ILE A 69 1.68 -1.84 -8.72
N PHE A 70 0.71 -2.76 -8.67
CA PHE A 70 0.88 -4.14 -9.20
C PHE A 70 1.12 -4.21 -10.70
N LYS A 71 0.64 -3.20 -11.45
CA LYS A 71 0.76 -3.19 -12.92
C LYS A 71 2.21 -3.06 -13.39
N ASP A 72 3.08 -2.51 -12.55
CA ASP A 72 4.50 -2.33 -12.83
C ASP A 72 5.32 -3.28 -11.94
N SER A 73 5.38 -4.56 -12.31
CA SER A 73 6.02 -5.64 -11.56
C SER A 73 7.55 -5.49 -11.38
N GLU A 74 8.16 -4.45 -11.95
CA GLU A 74 9.59 -4.14 -11.79
C GLU A 74 9.87 -3.16 -10.63
N ILE A 75 8.83 -2.65 -9.97
CA ILE A 75 8.93 -1.52 -9.03
C ILE A 75 9.36 -1.91 -7.62
N PHE A 76 9.04 -3.12 -7.15
CA PHE A 76 9.27 -3.54 -5.76
C PHE A 76 9.42 -5.05 -5.66
N SER A 77 9.96 -5.52 -4.54
CA SER A 77 9.95 -6.93 -4.12
C SER A 77 8.51 -7.47 -4.08
N ASP A 78 8.28 -8.77 -4.23
CA ASP A 78 6.94 -9.39 -4.28
C ASP A 78 6.06 -9.18 -3.02
N ARG A 79 6.47 -8.35 -2.04
CA ARG A 79 5.79 -8.14 -0.76
C ARG A 79 5.45 -6.68 -0.49
N ILE A 80 4.20 -6.47 -0.05
CA ILE A 80 3.70 -5.20 0.45
C ILE A 80 3.10 -5.39 1.83
N ALA A 81 3.60 -4.65 2.83
CA ALA A 81 2.95 -4.53 4.12
C ALA A 81 2.06 -3.28 4.14
N MET A 82 0.84 -3.41 4.65
CA MET A 82 -0.11 -2.31 4.76
C MET A 82 -0.49 -2.09 6.22
N LEU A 83 -0.33 -0.85 6.69
CA LEU A 83 -0.88 -0.42 7.95
C LEU A 83 -2.30 0.09 7.75
N VAL A 84 -3.25 -0.65 8.28
CA VAL A 84 -4.69 -0.40 8.17
C VAL A 84 -5.34 -0.60 9.53
N LEU A 85 -6.38 0.16 9.81
CA LEU A 85 -7.18 0.00 11.02
C LEU A 85 -8.52 -0.62 10.62
N PRO A 86 -8.83 -1.85 11.08
CA PRO A 86 -10.07 -2.52 10.71
C PRO A 86 -11.28 -1.83 11.35
N GLY A 87 -12.43 -1.86 10.65
CA GLY A 87 -13.73 -1.56 11.22
C GLY A 87 -14.53 -0.48 10.49
N VAL A 88 -14.00 0.74 10.37
CA VAL A 88 -14.84 1.89 9.93
C VAL A 88 -15.18 1.83 8.45
N ASN A 89 -14.17 1.77 7.59
CA ASN A 89 -14.33 1.65 6.13
C ASN A 89 -13.37 0.63 5.53
N PHE A 90 -12.75 -0.20 6.37
CA PHE A 90 -11.83 -1.26 5.96
C PHE A 90 -12.29 -2.59 6.53
N ASP A 91 -12.71 -3.47 5.63
CA ASP A 91 -12.99 -4.88 5.91
C ASP A 91 -11.79 -5.71 5.46
N LYS A 92 -11.19 -6.43 6.42
CA LYS A 92 -9.98 -7.21 6.19
C LYS A 92 -10.26 -8.45 5.33
N ASP A 93 -11.43 -9.07 5.50
CA ASP A 93 -11.79 -10.30 4.79
C ASP A 93 -12.14 -9.95 3.34
N GLU A 94 -12.92 -8.88 3.11
CA GLU A 94 -13.17 -8.33 1.77
C GLU A 94 -11.86 -7.96 1.07
N PHE A 95 -10.96 -7.25 1.77
CA PHE A 95 -9.67 -6.86 1.21
C PHE A 95 -8.83 -8.08 0.82
N LYS A 96 -8.83 -9.12 1.65
CA LYS A 96 -8.11 -10.36 1.38
C LYS A 96 -8.67 -11.06 0.14
N GLU A 97 -9.99 -11.16 0.00
CA GLU A 97 -10.62 -11.74 -1.19
C GLU A 97 -10.24 -10.98 -2.48
N LEU A 98 -10.20 -9.64 -2.43
CA LEU A 98 -9.75 -8.82 -3.55
C LEU A 98 -8.26 -9.08 -3.89
N CYS A 99 -7.41 -9.25 -2.88
CA CYS A 99 -5.99 -9.54 -3.07
C CYS A 99 -5.74 -10.95 -3.62
N ASP A 100 -6.48 -11.96 -3.15
CA ASP A 100 -6.32 -13.35 -3.59
C ASP A 100 -6.65 -13.52 -5.10
N GLN A 101 -7.38 -12.56 -5.70
CA GLN A 101 -7.61 -12.49 -7.15
C GLN A 101 -6.40 -11.96 -7.95
N GLN A 102 -5.44 -11.32 -7.30
CA GLN A 102 -4.24 -10.77 -7.94
C GLN A 102 -3.06 -11.74 -7.77
N LYS A 103 -2.55 -12.28 -8.88
CA LYS A 103 -1.40 -13.18 -8.85
C LYS A 103 -0.10 -12.39 -8.80
N GLY A 104 0.86 -12.85 -8.00
CA GLY A 104 2.26 -12.38 -8.04
C GLY A 104 2.63 -11.29 -7.03
N VAL A 105 1.74 -10.93 -6.10
CA VAL A 105 2.06 -10.01 -5.00
C VAL A 105 1.52 -10.57 -3.69
N ASN A 106 2.37 -10.61 -2.67
CA ASN A 106 2.02 -11.01 -1.32
C ASN A 106 1.74 -9.76 -0.48
N ILE A 107 0.52 -9.65 0.05
CA ILE A 107 0.07 -8.44 0.75
C ILE A 107 -0.30 -8.81 2.18
N GLY A 108 0.42 -8.23 3.13
CA GLY A 108 0.14 -8.35 4.55
C GLY A 108 -0.58 -7.11 5.09
N THR A 109 -1.63 -7.30 5.90
CA THR A 109 -2.36 -6.22 6.58
C THR A 109 -2.09 -6.25 8.08
N PHE A 110 -1.67 -5.11 8.64
CA PHE A 110 -1.21 -4.96 10.01
C PHE A 110 -1.79 -3.70 10.64
N THR A 111 -1.90 -3.67 11.97
CA THR A 111 -2.37 -2.48 12.71
C THR A 111 -1.23 -1.65 13.28
N ASN A 112 -0.02 -2.23 13.38
CA ASN A 112 1.16 -1.59 13.95
C ASN A 112 2.41 -1.83 13.08
N TYR A 113 3.39 -0.94 13.24
CA TYR A 113 4.64 -0.98 12.46
C TYR A 113 5.50 -2.20 12.80
N GLU A 114 5.51 -2.65 14.05
CA GLU A 114 6.41 -3.71 14.52
C GLU A 114 6.10 -5.03 13.83
N ASP A 115 4.83 -5.41 13.78
CA ASP A 115 4.36 -6.62 13.11
C ASP A 115 4.60 -6.56 11.60
N ALA A 116 4.32 -5.41 10.98
CA ALA A 116 4.53 -5.19 9.55
C ALA A 116 6.01 -5.34 9.17
N VAL A 117 6.89 -4.71 9.94
CA VAL A 117 8.34 -4.79 9.74
C VAL A 117 8.84 -6.20 10.02
N HIS A 118 8.39 -6.84 11.10
CA HIS A 118 8.77 -8.22 11.43
C HIS A 118 8.41 -9.18 10.29
N TRP A 119 7.22 -9.05 9.70
CA TRP A 119 6.80 -9.85 8.56
C TRP A 119 7.69 -9.63 7.32
N LEU A 120 8.04 -8.38 7.01
CA LEU A 120 8.95 -8.06 5.90
C LEU A 120 10.38 -8.60 6.11
N TYR A 121 10.83 -8.76 7.36
CA TYR A 121 12.17 -9.29 7.65
C TYR A 121 12.26 -10.82 7.71
N ASN A 122 11.17 -11.52 8.04
CA ASN A 122 11.23 -12.90 8.50
C ASN A 122 10.50 -13.93 7.61
N GLU A 123 9.74 -13.51 6.60
CA GLU A 123 9.25 -14.39 5.52
C GLU A 123 10.04 -14.22 4.22
#